data_AF-A0A968SUM7-F1
#
_entry.id   AF-A0A968SUM7-F1
#
_cell.length_a   1.000
_cell.length_b   1.000
_cell.length_c   1.000
_cell.angle_alpha   90.00
_cell.angle_beta   90.00
_cell.angle_gamma   90.00
#
_symmetry.space_group_name_H-M   'P 1'
#
loop_
_entity.id
_entity.type
_entity.pdbx_description
1 polymer ?
#
loop_
_entity_poly.entity_id
_entity_poly.type
_entity_poly.pdbx_seq_one_letter_code
_entity_poly.pdbx_strand_id
1 'polypeptide(L)'
;MKTRSIFAMLAALVLALLAVLPTSAQSQNALVRVVHASPDAPAVDVYVNGNVTLEDVPFFTASDYLSLPAGAYRFQITPAGEPIDAAVIDASATVAAGKAYTVAATGEVANITATVIEDDLSAPAAGEAKVRVYHFSPDAPAVDVKLADGTALIENLAFPDASDYLSVAAGTYDLQVTPAGDSAVVIDLPGTALAAGNIYSVFATDVVASIAPELAVYTPAAAGSGAPSTLPSTGSGTDMALGLVIAVALSLLAGGLFIFRRRAL
;
A
#
# COMPACT_ATOMS: atom_id res chain seq x y z
N MET A 1 -14.94 59.65 13.23
CA MET A 1 -13.73 58.79 13.09
C MET A 1 -13.93 57.32 13.45
N LYS A 2 -15.13 56.83 13.83
CA LYS A 2 -15.35 55.43 14.28
C LYS A 2 -15.78 54.41 13.21
N THR A 3 -16.13 54.85 12.00
CA THR A 3 -16.71 53.96 10.96
C THR A 3 -15.69 53.41 9.95
N ARG A 4 -14.50 54.01 9.83
CA ARG A 4 -13.43 53.55 8.92
C ARG A 4 -12.72 52.29 9.44
N SER A 5 -12.77 52.05 10.75
CA SER A 5 -12.13 50.88 11.39
C SER A 5 -12.96 49.59 11.26
N ILE A 6 -14.28 49.69 11.16
CA ILE A 6 -15.18 48.51 11.12
C ILE A 6 -15.17 47.85 9.73
N PHE A 7 -15.05 48.63 8.66
CA PHE A 7 -14.99 48.12 7.28
C PHE A 7 -13.67 47.40 6.96
N ALA A 8 -12.55 47.84 7.54
CA ALA A 8 -11.27 47.15 7.42
C ALA A 8 -11.25 45.82 8.19
N MET A 9 -11.98 45.74 9.31
CA MET A 9 -12.06 44.53 10.13
C MET A 9 -12.94 43.43 9.52
N LEU A 10 -14.01 43.79 8.81
CA LEU A 10 -14.87 42.81 8.12
C LEU A 10 -14.23 42.24 6.84
N ALA A 11 -13.48 43.06 6.08
CA ALA A 11 -12.75 42.60 4.90
C ALA A 11 -11.59 41.65 5.27
N ALA A 12 -10.93 41.89 6.40
CA ALA A 12 -9.91 40.98 6.93
C ALA A 12 -10.51 39.64 7.42
N LEU A 13 -11.74 39.64 7.97
CA LEU A 13 -12.40 38.43 8.44
C LEU A 13 -12.89 37.54 7.29
N VAL A 14 -13.36 38.12 6.18
CA VAL A 14 -13.78 37.37 4.99
C VAL A 14 -12.56 36.84 4.21
N LEU A 15 -11.43 37.55 4.23
CA LEU A 15 -10.18 37.06 3.62
C LEU A 15 -9.46 36.01 4.48
N ALA A 16 -9.61 36.06 5.81
CA ALA A 16 -9.10 35.03 6.71
C ALA A 16 -9.93 33.73 6.68
N LEU A 17 -11.21 33.79 6.27
CA LEU A 17 -12.05 32.61 6.10
C LEU A 17 -11.78 31.85 4.78
N LEU A 18 -11.01 32.45 3.85
CA LEU A 18 -10.64 31.83 2.57
C LEU A 18 -9.33 31.02 2.61
N ALA A 19 -8.68 30.88 3.76
CA ALA A 19 -7.36 30.24 3.88
C ALA A 19 -7.37 28.82 4.50
N VAL A 20 -8.55 28.26 4.81
CA VAL A 20 -8.65 26.84 5.18
C VAL A 20 -9.17 26.06 3.98
N LEU A 21 -8.33 25.92 2.96
CA LEU A 21 -8.52 24.78 2.07
C LEU A 21 -8.29 23.56 2.96
N PRO A 22 -9.23 22.60 3.07
CA PRO A 22 -8.84 21.29 3.54
C PRO A 22 -7.77 20.83 2.55
N THR A 23 -6.51 20.82 2.98
CA THR A 23 -5.55 19.88 2.42
C THR A 23 -6.18 18.53 2.70
N SER A 24 -6.87 17.97 1.71
CA SER A 24 -7.15 16.56 1.66
C SER A 24 -5.78 15.89 1.65
N ALA A 25 -5.18 15.73 2.83
CA ALA A 25 -4.33 14.59 3.08
C ALA A 25 -5.24 13.42 2.74
N GLN A 26 -5.14 12.93 1.51
CA GLN A 26 -5.73 11.68 1.12
C GLN A 26 -5.19 10.71 2.17
N SER A 27 -6.02 10.37 3.16
CA SER A 27 -5.68 9.39 4.17
C SER A 27 -5.48 8.11 3.37
N GLN A 28 -4.23 7.84 3.00
CA GLN A 28 -3.92 6.64 2.27
C GLN A 28 -4.19 5.51 3.25
N ASN A 29 -5.16 4.65 2.92
CA ASN A 29 -5.35 3.42 3.67
C ASN A 29 -4.03 2.64 3.70
N ALA A 30 -3.84 1.85 4.75
CA ALA A 30 -2.84 0.81 4.73
C ALA A 30 -3.25 -0.29 3.74
N LEU A 31 -2.28 -1.00 3.21
CA LEU A 31 -2.46 -2.20 2.41
C LEU A 31 -1.97 -3.39 3.23
N VAL A 32 -2.77 -4.44 3.35
CA VAL A 32 -2.39 -5.66 4.08
C VAL A 32 -2.67 -6.86 3.21
N ARG A 33 -1.65 -7.66 2.96
CA ARG A 33 -1.77 -8.97 2.31
C ARG A 33 -1.54 -10.06 3.33
N VAL A 34 -2.30 -11.15 3.20
CA VAL A 34 -2.13 -12.33 4.04
C VAL A 34 -1.52 -13.46 3.21
N VAL A 35 -0.60 -14.20 3.81
CA VAL A 35 0.04 -15.37 3.18
C VAL A 35 -0.09 -16.56 4.11
N HIS A 36 -0.67 -17.65 3.62
CA HIS A 36 -0.64 -18.92 4.34
C HIS A 36 0.62 -19.71 3.93
N ALA A 37 1.63 -19.73 4.80
CA ALA A 37 2.94 -20.35 4.55
C ALA A 37 3.29 -21.45 5.57
N SER A 38 2.28 -22.06 6.20
CA SER A 38 2.48 -23.19 7.12
C SER A 38 2.25 -24.51 6.38
N PRO A 39 3.29 -25.35 6.18
CA PRO A 39 3.23 -26.51 5.27
C PRO A 39 2.28 -27.62 5.68
N ASP A 40 2.11 -27.85 6.97
CA ASP A 40 1.30 -28.93 7.54
C ASP A 40 -0.06 -28.44 8.05
N ALA A 41 -0.35 -27.14 7.93
CA ALA A 41 -1.66 -26.61 8.33
C ALA A 41 -2.69 -26.78 7.19
N PRO A 42 -3.96 -27.08 7.53
CA PRO A 42 -5.05 -27.07 6.57
C PRO A 42 -5.29 -25.67 6.01
N ALA A 43 -6.27 -25.52 5.11
CA ALA A 43 -6.78 -24.21 4.75
C ALA A 43 -7.21 -23.43 5.99
N VAL A 44 -7.12 -22.10 5.94
CA VAL A 44 -7.37 -21.22 7.10
C VAL A 44 -8.38 -20.12 6.78
N ASP A 45 -9.11 -19.70 7.81
CA ASP A 45 -9.91 -18.50 7.79
C ASP A 45 -9.18 -17.37 8.52
N VAL A 46 -9.28 -16.16 7.98
CA VAL A 46 -8.63 -14.97 8.52
C VAL A 46 -9.67 -13.97 8.98
N TYR A 47 -9.58 -13.60 10.25
CA TYR A 47 -10.48 -12.65 10.89
C TYR A 47 -9.77 -11.33 11.17
N VAL A 48 -10.47 -10.23 10.93
CA VAL A 48 -10.03 -8.87 11.27
C VAL A 48 -11.07 -8.25 12.21
N ASN A 49 -10.65 -7.90 13.42
CA ASN A 49 -11.50 -7.38 14.49
C ASN A 49 -12.74 -8.27 14.75
N GLY A 50 -12.58 -9.58 14.68
CA GLY A 50 -13.64 -10.56 14.91
C GLY A 50 -14.53 -10.87 13.70
N ASN A 51 -14.34 -10.21 12.55
CA ASN A 51 -15.09 -10.49 11.34
C ASN A 51 -14.25 -11.33 10.38
N VAL A 52 -14.83 -12.38 9.83
CA VAL A 52 -14.20 -13.16 8.75
C VAL A 52 -13.96 -12.24 7.55
N THR A 53 -12.71 -12.19 7.10
CA THR A 53 -12.27 -11.32 5.99
C THR A 53 -11.77 -12.14 4.81
N LEU A 54 -11.12 -13.27 5.06
CA LEU A 54 -10.76 -14.27 4.05
C LEU A 54 -11.23 -15.63 4.55
N GLU A 55 -11.86 -16.41 3.67
CA GLU A 55 -12.35 -17.76 3.94
C GLU A 55 -11.60 -18.75 3.07
N ASP A 56 -11.40 -19.96 3.60
CA ASP A 56 -10.84 -21.11 2.88
C ASP A 56 -9.52 -20.79 2.16
N VAL A 57 -8.64 -19.98 2.78
CA VAL A 57 -7.34 -19.64 2.20
C VAL A 57 -6.49 -20.91 2.19
N PRO A 58 -6.19 -21.50 1.01
CA PRO A 58 -5.45 -22.73 0.97
C PRO A 58 -3.98 -22.45 1.30
N PHE A 59 -3.25 -23.51 1.66
CA PHE A 59 -1.80 -23.45 1.76
C PHE A 59 -1.21 -22.78 0.50
N PHE A 60 -0.19 -21.96 0.72
CA PHE A 60 0.61 -21.29 -0.30
C PHE A 60 -0.08 -20.14 -1.04
N THR A 61 -1.30 -19.74 -0.65
CA THR A 61 -1.94 -18.58 -1.27
C THR A 61 -1.55 -17.27 -0.59
N ALA A 62 -0.96 -16.38 -1.37
CA ALA A 62 -0.88 -14.96 -1.05
C ALA A 62 -2.18 -14.27 -1.52
N SER A 63 -2.90 -13.61 -0.61
CA SER A 63 -4.10 -12.84 -0.97
C SER A 63 -3.74 -11.62 -1.82
N ASP A 64 -4.75 -10.99 -2.41
CA ASP A 64 -4.61 -9.60 -2.82
C ASP A 64 -4.40 -8.69 -1.60
N TYR A 65 -3.86 -7.49 -1.82
CA TYR A 65 -3.77 -6.48 -0.76
C TYR A 65 -5.16 -5.95 -0.39
N LEU A 66 -5.53 -6.15 0.86
CA LEU A 66 -6.71 -5.57 1.49
C LEU A 66 -6.44 -4.11 1.85
N SER A 67 -7.34 -3.21 1.50
CA SER A 67 -7.25 -1.80 1.87
C SER A 67 -7.93 -1.55 3.21
N LEU A 68 -7.13 -1.25 4.25
CA LEU A 68 -7.60 -1.00 5.60
C LEU A 68 -7.32 0.44 6.02
N PRO A 69 -8.27 1.16 6.65
CA PRO A 69 -7.97 2.42 7.32
C PRO A 69 -6.77 2.29 8.27
N ALA A 70 -6.00 3.36 8.45
CA ALA A 70 -4.92 3.33 9.43
C ALA A 70 -5.48 3.18 10.85
N GLY A 71 -4.89 2.31 11.66
CA GLY A 71 -5.39 2.03 13.01
C GLY A 71 -4.87 0.74 13.60
N ALA A 72 -5.35 0.41 14.80
CA ALA A 72 -5.08 -0.85 15.46
C ALA A 72 -6.11 -1.91 15.03
N TYR A 73 -5.61 -3.09 14.71
CA TYR A 73 -6.41 -4.25 14.29
C TYR A 73 -5.98 -5.47 15.08
N ARG A 74 -6.96 -6.32 15.39
CA ARG A 74 -6.74 -7.68 15.85
C ARG A 74 -6.90 -8.62 14.68
N PHE A 75 -5.88 -9.40 14.40
CA PHE A 75 -5.84 -10.42 13.37
C PHE A 75 -5.88 -11.78 14.05
N GLN A 76 -6.82 -12.63 13.62
CA GLN A 76 -6.93 -14.00 14.10
C GLN A 76 -6.96 -14.96 12.92
N ILE A 77 -6.32 -16.12 13.07
CA ILE A 77 -6.29 -17.15 12.04
C ILE A 77 -6.76 -18.46 12.67
N THR A 78 -7.73 -19.11 12.05
CA THR A 78 -8.26 -20.42 12.46
C THR A 78 -8.07 -21.43 11.34
N PRO A 79 -8.11 -22.74 11.61
CA PRO A 79 -8.44 -23.71 10.58
C PRO A 79 -9.77 -23.33 9.90
N ALA A 80 -9.88 -23.55 8.60
CA ALA A 80 -11.07 -23.17 7.84
C ALA A 80 -12.32 -23.90 8.34
N GLY A 81 -13.41 -23.15 8.52
CA GLY A 81 -14.69 -23.65 9.02
C GLY A 81 -14.76 -23.87 10.53
N GLU A 82 -13.67 -23.68 11.27
CA GLU A 82 -13.65 -23.71 12.73
C GLU A 82 -14.08 -22.35 13.32
N PRO A 83 -14.64 -22.33 14.54
CA PRO A 83 -15.02 -21.08 15.19
C PRO A 83 -13.79 -20.23 15.58
N ILE A 84 -14.00 -18.91 15.69
CA ILE A 84 -12.93 -17.93 15.97
C ILE A 84 -12.18 -18.17 17.29
N ASP A 85 -12.77 -18.88 18.25
CA ASP A 85 -12.12 -19.25 19.51
C ASP A 85 -11.12 -20.41 19.37
N ALA A 86 -11.13 -21.11 18.23
CA ALA A 86 -10.12 -22.07 17.82
C ALA A 86 -8.90 -21.42 17.12
N ALA A 87 -8.73 -20.10 17.24
CA ALA A 87 -7.64 -19.38 16.60
C ALA A 87 -6.27 -19.91 17.03
N VAL A 88 -5.45 -20.27 16.04
CA VAL A 88 -4.06 -20.71 16.23
C VAL A 88 -3.09 -19.52 16.24
N ILE A 89 -3.50 -18.40 15.64
CA ILE A 89 -2.82 -17.11 15.73
C ILE A 89 -3.83 -16.08 16.20
N ASP A 90 -3.43 -15.26 17.18
CA ASP A 90 -4.20 -14.12 17.67
C ASP A 90 -3.24 -12.98 18.01
N ALA A 91 -3.18 -12.00 17.14
CA ALA A 91 -2.22 -10.91 17.21
C ALA A 91 -2.90 -9.55 17.04
N SER A 92 -2.39 -8.55 17.75
CA SER A 92 -2.78 -7.15 17.54
C SER A 92 -1.65 -6.40 16.86
N ALA A 93 -1.96 -5.71 15.76
CA ALA A 93 -0.99 -4.90 15.03
C ALA A 93 -1.59 -3.54 14.67
N THR A 94 -0.73 -2.53 14.59
CA THR A 94 -1.12 -1.19 14.11
C THR A 94 -0.64 -1.03 12.68
N VAL A 95 -1.56 -0.69 11.78
CA VAL A 95 -1.25 -0.43 10.37
C VAL A 95 -1.26 1.07 10.13
N ALA A 96 -0.18 1.59 9.55
CA ALA A 96 -0.01 3.02 9.30
C ALA A 96 -0.52 3.43 7.91
N ALA A 97 -1.01 4.67 7.82
CA ALA A 97 -1.51 5.22 6.57
C ALA A 97 -0.40 5.23 5.48
N GLY A 98 -0.74 4.78 4.27
CA GLY A 98 0.18 4.73 3.14
C GLY A 98 1.30 3.68 3.25
N LYS A 99 1.21 2.77 4.22
CA LYS A 99 2.12 1.63 4.36
C LYS A 99 1.47 0.36 3.83
N ALA A 100 2.31 -0.56 3.37
CA ALA A 100 1.90 -1.90 2.96
C ALA A 100 2.55 -2.93 3.86
N TYR A 101 1.84 -4.03 4.14
CA TYR A 101 2.31 -5.10 4.99
C TYR A 101 1.95 -6.47 4.39
N THR A 102 2.89 -7.41 4.48
CA THR A 102 2.64 -8.84 4.26
C THR A 102 2.62 -9.51 5.64
N VAL A 103 1.49 -10.13 5.97
CA VAL A 103 1.29 -10.91 7.19
C VAL A 103 1.25 -12.38 6.80
N ALA A 104 2.27 -13.13 7.19
CA ALA A 104 2.38 -14.54 6.86
C ALA A 104 2.16 -15.42 8.10
N ALA A 105 1.38 -16.48 7.97
CA ALA A 105 1.36 -17.57 8.94
C ALA A 105 2.49 -18.54 8.58
N THR A 106 3.55 -18.57 9.39
CA THR A 106 4.80 -19.30 9.09
C THR A 106 5.12 -20.33 10.16
N GLY A 107 5.84 -21.38 9.76
CA GLY A 107 6.19 -22.50 10.64
C GLY A 107 5.19 -23.65 10.55
N GLU A 108 5.51 -24.79 11.16
CA GLU A 108 4.57 -25.92 11.26
C GLU A 108 3.44 -25.62 12.27
N VAL A 109 2.29 -26.29 12.17
CA VAL A 109 1.12 -26.09 13.05
C VAL A 109 1.50 -26.09 14.53
N ALA A 110 2.44 -26.97 14.92
CA ALA A 110 2.90 -27.09 16.30
C ALA A 110 3.60 -25.80 16.82
N ASN A 111 4.18 -25.00 15.93
CA ASN A 111 4.93 -23.78 16.26
C ASN A 111 4.54 -22.60 15.36
N ILE A 112 3.30 -22.59 14.86
CA ILE A 112 2.85 -21.60 13.89
C ILE A 112 2.89 -20.20 14.51
N THR A 113 3.40 -19.24 13.76
CA THR A 113 3.50 -17.85 14.20
C THR A 113 3.08 -16.90 13.08
N ALA A 114 2.59 -15.71 13.47
CA ALA A 114 2.40 -14.61 12.55
C ALA A 114 3.72 -13.85 12.38
N THR A 115 4.17 -13.74 11.14
CA THR A 115 5.31 -12.94 10.72
C THR A 115 4.79 -11.74 9.95
N VAL A 116 5.08 -10.53 10.44
CA VAL A 116 4.61 -9.27 9.85
C VAL A 116 5.79 -8.53 9.26
N ILE A 117 5.71 -8.23 7.97
CA ILE A 117 6.78 -7.60 7.21
C ILE A 117 6.23 -6.38 6.48
N GLU A 118 6.88 -5.23 6.61
CA GLU A 118 6.51 -4.03 5.85
C GLU A 118 6.99 -4.16 4.40
N ASP A 119 6.12 -3.82 3.46
CA ASP A 119 6.37 -3.81 2.02
C ASP A 119 6.57 -2.39 1.51
N ASP A 120 7.55 -2.23 0.61
CA ASP A 120 7.74 -1.01 -0.15
C ASP A 120 7.12 -1.16 -1.54
N LEU A 121 5.87 -0.70 -1.66
CA LEU A 121 5.14 -0.70 -2.92
C LEU A 121 5.36 0.56 -3.76
N SER A 122 6.36 1.38 -3.44
CA SER A 122 6.72 2.52 -4.27
C SER A 122 7.20 2.07 -5.65
N ALA A 123 6.77 2.80 -6.68
CA ALA A 123 7.08 2.46 -8.06
C ALA A 123 8.60 2.33 -8.29
N PRO A 124 9.06 1.26 -8.97
CA PRO A 124 10.45 1.14 -9.40
C PRO A 124 10.86 2.31 -10.30
N ALA A 125 12.17 2.55 -10.44
CA ALA A 125 12.67 3.54 -11.39
C ALA A 125 12.31 3.15 -12.83
N ALA A 126 12.33 4.13 -13.73
CA ALA A 126 12.00 3.89 -15.13
C ALA A 126 12.94 2.86 -15.76
N GLY A 127 12.38 1.77 -16.28
CA GLY A 127 13.14 0.67 -16.88
C GLY A 127 13.61 -0.40 -15.89
N GLU A 128 13.29 -0.26 -14.60
CA GLU A 128 13.65 -1.22 -13.54
C GLU A 128 12.44 -1.98 -13.01
N ALA A 129 12.73 -3.09 -12.32
CA ALA A 129 11.80 -3.86 -11.50
C ALA A 129 12.36 -3.95 -10.07
N LYS A 130 11.48 -4.14 -9.08
CA LYS A 130 11.88 -4.49 -7.71
C LYS A 130 11.61 -5.97 -7.48
N VAL A 131 12.53 -6.65 -6.80
CA VAL A 131 12.38 -8.05 -6.40
C VAL A 131 12.63 -8.18 -4.90
N ARG A 132 11.81 -8.97 -4.22
CA ARG A 132 12.01 -9.36 -2.83
C ARG A 132 11.77 -10.85 -2.70
N VAL A 133 12.59 -11.52 -1.88
CA VAL A 133 12.45 -12.94 -1.59
C VAL A 133 12.06 -13.13 -0.13
N TYR A 134 11.05 -13.94 0.10
CA TYR A 134 10.56 -14.37 1.41
C TYR A 134 10.99 -15.81 1.65
N HIS A 135 11.69 -16.06 2.76
CA HIS A 135 12.10 -17.40 3.18
C HIS A 135 11.20 -17.90 4.30
N PHE A 136 10.18 -18.66 3.92
CA PHE A 136 9.16 -19.21 4.81
C PHE A 136 9.18 -20.74 4.89
N SER A 137 10.28 -21.36 4.46
CA SER A 137 10.51 -22.80 4.64
C SER A 137 11.13 -23.08 6.03
N PRO A 138 10.42 -23.76 6.96
CA PRO A 138 10.84 -23.87 8.36
C PRO A 138 12.00 -24.83 8.62
N ASP A 139 12.21 -25.82 7.75
CA ASP A 139 13.28 -26.82 7.87
C ASP A 139 14.49 -26.53 6.96
N ALA A 140 14.39 -25.48 6.12
CA ALA A 140 15.46 -25.05 5.25
C ALA A 140 16.51 -24.22 6.00
N PRO A 141 17.81 -24.44 5.72
CA PRO A 141 18.85 -23.54 6.20
C PRO A 141 18.70 -22.14 5.59
N ALA A 142 19.53 -21.20 6.05
CA ALA A 142 19.66 -19.94 5.35
C ALA A 142 20.10 -20.17 3.89
N VAL A 143 19.62 -19.34 2.98
CA VAL A 143 19.86 -19.47 1.54
C VAL A 143 20.49 -18.22 0.94
N ASP A 144 21.23 -18.42 -0.14
CA ASP A 144 21.69 -17.36 -1.02
C ASP A 144 20.93 -17.44 -2.35
N VAL A 145 20.63 -16.29 -2.93
CA VAL A 145 20.10 -16.15 -4.29
C VAL A 145 21.18 -15.54 -5.16
N LYS A 146 21.52 -16.20 -6.25
CA LYS A 146 22.65 -15.87 -7.12
C LYS A 146 22.21 -15.85 -8.58
N LEU A 147 22.94 -15.13 -9.42
CA LEU A 147 22.89 -15.32 -10.86
C LEU A 147 23.65 -16.59 -11.25
N ALA A 148 23.34 -17.16 -12.41
CA ALA A 148 24.03 -18.34 -12.95
C ALA A 148 25.53 -18.12 -13.20
N ASP A 149 26.00 -16.87 -13.27
CA ASP A 149 27.42 -16.53 -13.34
C ASP A 149 28.14 -16.55 -11.97
N GLY A 150 27.41 -16.85 -10.89
CA GLY A 150 27.89 -16.93 -9.52
C GLY A 150 27.78 -15.62 -8.73
N THR A 151 27.30 -14.53 -9.33
CA THR A 151 27.11 -13.25 -8.63
C THR A 151 26.00 -13.37 -7.58
N ALA A 152 26.33 -13.16 -6.31
CA ALA A 152 25.33 -13.16 -5.25
C ALA A 152 24.47 -11.89 -5.29
N LEU A 153 23.15 -12.08 -5.22
CA LEU A 153 22.15 -11.01 -5.19
C LEU A 153 21.58 -10.82 -3.77
N ILE A 154 21.34 -11.94 -3.08
CA ILE A 154 20.87 -12.00 -1.70
C ILE A 154 21.72 -13.05 -1.00
N GLU A 155 22.25 -12.72 0.17
CA GLU A 155 23.11 -13.62 0.94
C GLU A 155 22.50 -13.89 2.31
N ASN A 156 22.61 -15.13 2.78
CA ASN A 156 22.25 -15.55 4.13
C ASN A 156 20.83 -15.16 4.57
N LEU A 157 19.84 -15.32 3.68
CA LEU A 157 18.43 -15.11 4.00
C LEU A 157 17.94 -16.28 4.86
N ALA A 158 17.55 -16.01 6.10
CA ALA A 158 17.14 -17.02 7.07
C ALA A 158 15.61 -17.07 7.26
N PHE A 159 15.09 -18.22 7.70
CA PHE A 159 13.70 -18.38 8.08
C PHE A 159 13.43 -17.81 9.49
N PRO A 160 12.24 -17.22 9.76
CA PRO A 160 11.25 -16.70 8.83
C PRO A 160 11.51 -15.21 8.56
N ASP A 161 12.08 -14.87 7.41
CA ASP A 161 12.41 -13.48 7.06
C ASP A 161 12.26 -13.20 5.57
N ALA A 162 12.41 -11.94 5.18
CA ALA A 162 12.43 -11.50 3.80
C ALA A 162 13.63 -10.61 3.51
N SER A 163 14.17 -10.73 2.31
CA SER A 163 15.27 -9.89 1.86
C SER A 163 14.88 -8.41 1.83
N ASP A 164 15.89 -7.55 1.73
CA ASP A 164 15.65 -6.20 1.21
C ASP A 164 15.15 -6.26 -0.23
N TYR A 165 14.53 -5.17 -0.69
CA TYR A 165 14.17 -5.03 -2.10
C TYR A 165 15.41 -4.80 -2.95
N LEU A 166 15.58 -5.66 -3.94
CA LEU A 166 16.59 -5.52 -4.98
C LEU A 166 15.98 -4.82 -6.20
N SER A 167 16.54 -3.67 -6.57
CA SER A 167 16.23 -3.02 -7.85
C SER A 167 17.10 -3.62 -8.96
N VAL A 168 16.47 -4.09 -10.02
CA VAL A 168 17.13 -4.69 -11.19
C VAL A 168 16.60 -4.09 -12.48
N ALA A 169 17.42 -4.05 -13.52
CA ALA A 169 16.94 -3.67 -14.84
C ALA A 169 15.89 -4.67 -15.34
N ALA A 170 14.93 -4.21 -16.14
CA ALA A 170 14.02 -5.14 -16.80
C ALA A 170 14.80 -6.02 -17.80
N GLY A 171 14.52 -7.32 -17.78
CA GLY A 171 15.27 -8.29 -18.56
C GLY A 171 14.98 -9.73 -18.16
N THR A 172 15.76 -10.64 -18.72
CA THR A 172 15.71 -12.07 -18.41
C THR A 172 16.95 -12.45 -17.61
N TYR A 173 16.75 -13.17 -16.52
CA TYR A 173 17.79 -13.59 -15.59
C TYR A 173 17.75 -15.09 -15.39
N ASP A 174 18.93 -15.70 -15.35
CA ASP A 174 19.09 -17.07 -14.90
C ASP A 174 19.46 -17.03 -13.41
N LEU A 175 18.49 -17.38 -12.56
CA LEU A 175 18.60 -17.29 -11.11
C LEU A 175 18.82 -18.67 -10.51
N GLN A 176 19.62 -18.73 -9.44
CA GLN A 176 19.93 -19.94 -8.70
C GLN A 176 19.79 -19.68 -7.22
N VAL A 177 19.32 -20.70 -6.50
CA VAL A 177 19.28 -20.69 -5.03
C VAL A 177 20.22 -21.78 -4.53
N THR A 178 21.06 -21.41 -3.56
CA THR A 178 21.99 -22.32 -2.88
C THR A 178 21.80 -22.19 -1.37
N PRO A 179 22.06 -23.24 -0.57
CA PRO A 179 22.28 -23.06 0.87
C PRO A 179 23.38 -22.03 1.11
N ALA A 180 23.24 -21.22 2.17
CA ALA A 180 24.18 -20.15 2.47
C ALA A 180 25.59 -20.70 2.71
N GLY A 181 26.56 -20.15 1.99
CA GLY A 181 27.96 -20.61 2.06
C GLY A 181 28.25 -21.93 1.33
N ASP A 182 27.28 -22.50 0.62
CA ASP A 182 27.46 -23.64 -0.28
C ASP A 182 27.44 -23.19 -1.77
N SER A 183 27.90 -24.08 -2.64
CA SER A 183 27.87 -23.97 -4.10
C SER A 183 26.86 -24.92 -4.75
N ALA A 184 26.27 -25.85 -3.99
CA ALA A 184 25.24 -26.75 -4.49
C ALA A 184 23.96 -25.98 -4.82
N VAL A 185 23.60 -25.96 -6.10
CA VAL A 185 22.33 -25.38 -6.58
C VAL A 185 21.19 -26.31 -6.20
N VAL A 186 20.28 -25.82 -5.38
CA VAL A 186 19.08 -26.56 -4.93
C VAL A 186 17.84 -26.19 -5.74
N ILE A 187 17.78 -24.95 -6.24
CA ILE A 187 16.72 -24.48 -7.14
C ILE A 187 17.40 -23.72 -8.29
N ASP A 188 17.04 -24.09 -9.53
CA ASP A 188 17.51 -23.45 -10.76
C ASP A 188 16.30 -22.85 -11.49
N LEU A 189 16.37 -21.55 -11.80
CA LEU A 189 15.29 -20.75 -12.39
C LEU A 189 15.79 -20.05 -13.66
N PRO A 190 16.04 -20.80 -14.75
CA PRO A 190 16.51 -20.23 -16.00
C PRO A 190 15.40 -19.41 -16.67
N GLY A 191 15.80 -18.34 -17.37
CA GLY A 191 14.88 -17.56 -18.19
C GLY A 191 13.85 -16.73 -17.42
N THR A 192 14.11 -16.41 -16.15
CA THR A 192 13.20 -15.61 -15.32
C THR A 192 13.06 -14.20 -15.87
N ALA A 193 11.90 -13.89 -16.43
CA ALA A 193 11.62 -12.58 -17.03
C ALA A 193 11.06 -11.58 -16.02
N LEU A 194 11.74 -10.45 -15.87
CA LEU A 194 11.35 -9.33 -15.01
C LEU A 194 11.02 -8.13 -15.88
N ALA A 195 9.76 -7.68 -15.83
CA ALA A 195 9.26 -6.56 -16.60
C ALA A 195 9.37 -5.24 -15.82
N ALA A 196 9.65 -4.16 -16.55
CA ALA A 196 9.79 -2.83 -15.97
C ALA A 196 8.51 -2.36 -15.27
N GLY A 197 8.67 -1.66 -14.16
CA GLY A 197 7.58 -1.10 -13.36
C GLY A 197 6.91 -2.09 -12.40
N ASN A 198 7.29 -3.37 -12.41
CA ASN A 198 6.73 -4.37 -11.52
C ASN A 198 7.53 -4.53 -10.22
N ILE A 199 6.81 -4.91 -9.17
CA ILE A 199 7.36 -5.33 -7.88
C ILE A 199 7.03 -6.81 -7.72
N TYR A 200 8.06 -7.63 -7.62
CA TYR A 200 7.98 -9.08 -7.52
C TYR A 200 8.23 -9.50 -6.07
N SER A 201 7.29 -10.21 -5.47
CA SER A 201 7.46 -10.92 -4.19
C SER A 201 7.59 -12.41 -4.50
N VAL A 202 8.74 -13.00 -4.19
CA VAL A 202 9.00 -14.43 -4.37
C VAL A 202 8.87 -15.10 -3.00
N PHE A 203 8.00 -16.09 -2.87
CA PHE A 203 7.81 -16.83 -1.64
C PHE A 203 8.42 -18.23 -1.77
N ALA A 204 9.46 -18.50 -1.00
CA ALA A 204 9.98 -19.84 -0.80
C ALA A 204 9.26 -20.43 0.42
N THR A 205 8.30 -21.32 0.19
CA THR A 205 7.52 -21.95 1.26
C THR A 205 7.57 -23.48 1.11
N ASP A 206 6.93 -24.19 2.04
CA ASP A 206 6.98 -25.65 2.17
C ASP A 206 8.28 -26.13 2.82
N VAL A 207 8.41 -27.44 3.01
CA VAL A 207 9.63 -28.09 3.53
C VAL A 207 10.67 -28.27 2.43
N VAL A 208 11.95 -28.41 2.78
CA VAL A 208 13.08 -28.58 1.82
C VAL A 208 12.81 -29.66 0.77
N ALA A 209 12.11 -30.73 1.14
CA ALA A 209 11.81 -31.85 0.24
C ALA A 209 10.82 -31.48 -0.89
N SER A 210 10.00 -30.45 -0.70
CA SER A 210 8.91 -30.04 -1.60
C SER A 210 8.96 -28.55 -1.96
N ILE A 211 9.98 -27.82 -1.51
CA ILE A 211 10.09 -26.38 -1.67
C ILE A 211 9.97 -25.96 -3.14
N ALA A 212 9.00 -25.09 -3.40
CA ALA A 212 8.79 -24.48 -4.71
C ALA A 212 8.67 -22.96 -4.51
N PRO A 213 9.42 -22.14 -5.26
CA PRO A 213 9.25 -20.70 -5.20
C PRO A 213 7.98 -20.31 -5.95
N GLU A 214 7.13 -19.48 -5.34
CA GLU A 214 5.99 -18.85 -6.02
C GLU A 214 6.16 -17.34 -6.14
N LEU A 215 5.61 -16.79 -7.22
CA LEU A 215 5.75 -15.40 -7.60
C LEU A 215 4.43 -14.67 -7.46
N ALA A 216 4.36 -13.71 -6.54
CA ALA A 216 3.31 -12.70 -6.53
C ALA A 216 3.81 -11.41 -7.18
N VAL A 217 3.07 -10.93 -8.17
CA VAL A 217 3.43 -9.71 -8.92
C VAL A 217 2.50 -8.58 -8.50
N TYR A 218 3.08 -7.48 -8.07
CA TYR A 218 2.37 -6.23 -7.86
C TYR A 218 2.81 -5.21 -8.91
N THR A 219 1.85 -4.65 -9.64
CA THR A 219 2.10 -3.54 -10.57
C THR A 219 1.54 -2.27 -9.94
N PRO A 220 2.39 -1.39 -9.39
CA PRO A 220 1.97 -0.09 -8.89
C PRO A 220 1.20 0.67 -9.98
N ALA A 221 0.14 1.36 -9.58
CA ALA A 221 -0.51 2.30 -10.47
C ALA A 221 0.55 3.30 -10.97
N ALA A 222 0.62 3.50 -12.29
CA ALA A 222 1.60 4.40 -12.89
C ALA A 222 1.59 5.74 -12.15
N ALA A 223 2.75 6.13 -11.60
CA ALA A 223 2.93 7.41 -10.96
C ALA A 223 2.71 8.51 -12.02
N GLY A 224 1.47 8.99 -12.17
CA GLY A 224 1.14 10.05 -13.11
C GLY A 224 -0.10 9.89 -14.01
N SER A 225 -1.11 9.08 -13.69
CA SER A 225 -2.43 9.25 -14.36
C SER A 225 -3.32 10.31 -13.70
N GLY A 226 -2.82 11.00 -12.66
CA GLY A 226 -3.48 12.09 -11.94
C GLY A 226 -3.61 13.42 -12.71
N ALA A 227 -3.68 13.39 -14.04
CA ALA A 227 -4.24 14.50 -14.79
C ALA A 227 -5.50 13.99 -15.51
N PRO A 228 -6.72 14.21 -14.99
CA PRO A 228 -7.88 14.24 -15.87
C PRO A 228 -7.60 15.30 -16.93
N SER A 229 -7.29 14.89 -18.15
CA SER A 229 -7.15 15.77 -19.32
C SER A 229 -8.49 16.30 -19.84
N THR A 230 -9.57 16.14 -19.07
CA THR A 230 -10.81 16.88 -19.30
C THR A 230 -10.78 18.17 -18.51
N LEU A 231 -10.19 19.21 -19.12
CA LEU A 231 -10.65 20.57 -18.86
C LEU A 231 -12.19 20.58 -19.00
N PRO A 232 -12.96 21.13 -18.05
CA PRO A 232 -14.39 21.26 -18.25
C PRO A 232 -14.63 22.09 -19.52
N SER A 233 -15.24 21.45 -20.51
CA SER A 233 -15.91 22.14 -21.61
C SER A 233 -16.92 23.09 -21.00
N THR A 234 -16.66 24.40 -21.09
CA THR A 234 -17.67 25.41 -20.81
C THR A 234 -18.77 25.29 -21.87
N GLY A 235 -19.92 24.73 -21.48
CA GLY A 235 -21.03 24.51 -22.40
C GLY A 235 -22.36 24.21 -21.73
N SER A 236 -23.02 25.27 -21.27
CA SER A 236 -24.48 25.43 -21.14
C SER A 236 -25.29 24.38 -20.37
N GLY A 237 -25.71 24.76 -19.16
CA GLY A 237 -26.84 24.18 -18.45
C GLY A 237 -27.21 25.08 -17.29
N THR A 238 -28.30 25.82 -17.45
CA THR A 238 -28.85 26.79 -16.50
C THR A 238 -29.13 26.16 -15.14
N ASP A 239 -28.37 26.52 -14.10
CA ASP A 239 -28.89 26.49 -12.73
C ASP A 239 -28.37 27.64 -11.87
N MET A 240 -29.33 28.34 -11.28
CA MET A 240 -29.25 29.65 -10.69
C MET A 240 -28.60 29.59 -9.30
N ALA A 241 -27.31 29.90 -9.16
CA ALA A 241 -26.74 30.16 -7.82
C ALA A 241 -25.56 31.15 -7.76
N LEU A 242 -24.92 31.50 -8.88
CA LEU A 242 -23.76 32.41 -8.86
C LEU A 242 -24.01 33.81 -9.41
N GLY A 243 -25.27 34.18 -9.67
CA GLY A 243 -25.65 35.54 -10.09
C GLY A 243 -25.87 36.52 -8.94
N LEU A 244 -26.04 36.04 -7.69
CA LEU A 244 -26.46 36.90 -6.58
C LEU A 244 -25.31 37.47 -5.74
N VAL A 245 -24.10 36.91 -5.81
CA VAL A 245 -22.99 37.35 -4.95
C VAL A 245 -22.21 38.52 -5.56
N ILE A 246 -22.16 38.66 -6.89
CA ILE A 246 -21.46 39.78 -7.54
C ILE A 246 -22.33 41.05 -7.65
N ALA A 247 -23.67 40.92 -7.68
CA ALA A 247 -24.58 42.07 -7.72
C ALA A 247 -24.66 42.85 -6.38
N VAL A 248 -24.34 42.21 -5.25
CA VAL A 248 -24.34 42.86 -3.92
C VAL A 248 -23.03 43.63 -3.67
N ALA A 249 -21.92 43.24 -4.29
CA ALA A 249 -20.63 43.94 -4.11
C ALA A 249 -20.51 45.24 -4.93
N LEU A 250 -21.20 45.36 -6.07
CA LEU A 250 -21.17 46.57 -6.91
C LEU A 250 -22.24 47.62 -6.54
N SER A 251 -23.33 47.24 -5.87
CA SER A 251 -24.35 48.19 -5.39
C SER A 251 -23.91 48.97 -4.14
N LEU A 252 -23.00 48.42 -3.33
CA LEU A 252 -22.43 49.11 -2.15
C LEU A 252 -21.31 50.10 -2.49
N LEU A 253 -20.67 50.01 -3.67
CA LEU A 253 -19.70 51.01 -4.12
C LEU A 253 -20.35 52.21 -4.84
N ALA A 254 -21.50 52.02 -5.49
CA ALA A 254 -22.22 53.10 -6.18
C ALA A 254 -23.10 53.95 -5.24
N GLY A 255 -23.65 53.37 -4.16
CA GLY A 255 -24.47 54.10 -3.18
C GLY A 255 -23.70 55.11 -2.31
N GLY A 256 -22.40 54.89 -2.11
CA GLY A 256 -21.55 55.78 -1.31
C GLY A 256 -21.18 57.10 -2.00
N LEU A 257 -21.20 57.15 -3.34
CA LEU A 257 -20.77 58.32 -4.10
C LEU A 257 -21.92 59.33 -4.34
N PHE A 258 -23.18 58.91 -4.23
CA PHE A 258 -24.34 59.77 -4.48
C PHE A 258 -24.69 60.68 -3.29
N ILE A 259 -24.36 60.28 -2.06
CA ILE A 259 -24.66 61.07 -0.85
C ILE A 259 -23.73 62.29 -0.70
N PHE A 260 -22.58 62.31 -1.39
CA PHE A 260 -21.61 63.40 -1.29
C PHE A 260 -21.89 64.62 -2.19
N ARG A 261 -22.88 64.56 -3.10
CA ARG A 261 -23.16 65.65 -4.05
C ARG A 261 -24.33 66.57 -3.70
N ARG A 262 -24.97 66.41 -2.53
CA ARG A 262 -26.15 67.21 -2.12
C ARG A 262 -25.96 68.14 -0.90
N ARG A 263 -24.73 68.39 -0.47
CA ARG A 263 -24.42 69.44 0.52
C ARG A 263 -23.28 70.33 0.06
N ALA A 264 -23.52 71.03 -1.04
CA ALA A 264 -22.81 72.24 -1.43
C ALA A 264 -23.66 72.95 -2.49
N LEU A 265 -24.76 73.57 -2.03
CA LEU A 265 -25.43 74.78 -2.53
C LEU A 265 -26.61 75.05 -1.58
#